data_AF-A0A7V6UBC8-F1
#
_entry.id   AF-A0A7V6UBC8-F1
#
_cell.length_a   1.000
_cell.length_b   1.000
_cell.length_c   1.000
_cell.angle_alpha   90.00
_cell.angle_beta   90.00
_cell.angle_gamma   90.00
#
_symmetry.space_group_name_H-M   'P 1'
#
loop_
_entity.id
_entity.type
_entity.pdbx_description
1 polymer ?
#
loop_
_entity_poly.entity_id
_entity_poly.type
_entity_poly.pdbx_seq_one_letter_code
_entity_poly.pdbx_strand_id
1 'polypeptide(L)'
;MMKISLTKKLADAMGMNCESVLEDENPLFCWTANWTKVWDNRRTEDMIVLVNYATRFIVAIYQVKRKDLKNVVEMMRSAIANTLLYMSLNPDLVKEYMRLVSEVYFKSQ
;
A
#
# COMPACT_ATOMS: atom_id res chain seq x y z
N MET A 1 -13.28 -6.64 2.40
CA MET A 1 -12.53 -6.14 1.24
C MET A 1 -11.24 -5.49 1.75
N MET A 2 -10.12 -5.45 1.00
CA MET A 2 -8.90 -4.76 1.47
C MET A 2 -8.79 -3.33 0.99
N LYS A 3 -8.56 -2.42 1.93
CA LYS A 3 -8.42 -0.99 1.69
C LYS A 3 -7.00 -0.52 1.97
N ILE A 4 -6.49 0.35 1.11
CA ILE A 4 -5.20 1.02 1.30
C ILE A 4 -5.45 2.53 1.38
N SER A 5 -5.45 3.07 2.60
CA SER A 5 -5.57 4.52 2.83
C SER A 5 -4.26 5.20 2.45
N LEU A 6 -4.30 6.30 1.69
CA LEU A 6 -3.10 7.03 1.28
C LEU A 6 -2.92 8.25 2.17
N THR A 7 -1.68 8.63 2.41
CA THR A 7 -1.45 10.01 2.85
C THR A 7 -1.82 10.98 1.74
N LYS A 8 -2.32 12.17 2.10
CA LYS A 8 -2.67 13.23 1.14
C LYS A 8 -1.57 13.47 0.11
N LYS A 9 -0.31 13.53 0.56
CA LYS A 9 0.88 13.67 -0.29
C LYS A 9 0.97 12.61 -1.39
N LEU A 10 0.69 11.35 -1.06
CA LEU A 10 0.72 10.24 -2.03
C LEU A 10 -0.49 10.30 -2.98
N ALA A 11 -1.69 10.58 -2.45
CA ALA A 11 -2.90 10.76 -3.26
C ALA A 11 -2.74 11.88 -4.30
N ASP A 12 -2.24 13.04 -3.89
CA ASP A 12 -1.99 14.19 -4.76
C ASP A 12 -0.97 13.83 -5.86
N ALA A 13 0.09 13.09 -5.51
CA ALA A 13 1.12 12.66 -6.45
C ALA A 13 0.61 11.63 -7.46
N MET A 14 -0.44 10.88 -7.11
CA MET A 14 -1.12 9.92 -7.97
C MET A 14 -2.26 10.56 -8.79
N GLY A 15 -2.63 11.82 -8.52
CA GLY A 15 -3.75 12.49 -9.17
C GLY A 15 -5.11 11.85 -8.87
N MET A 16 -5.26 11.19 -7.72
CA MET A 16 -6.49 10.48 -7.36
C MET A 16 -7.38 11.31 -6.44
N ASN A 17 -8.66 11.44 -6.81
CA ASN A 17 -9.68 11.97 -5.92
C ASN A 17 -10.10 10.87 -4.95
N CYS A 18 -9.71 11.02 -3.69
CA CYS A 18 -10.05 10.10 -2.62
C CYS A 18 -11.48 10.39 -2.12
N GLU A 19 -12.42 9.47 -2.31
CA GLU A 19 -13.75 9.55 -1.68
C GLU A 19 -13.75 8.90 -0.30
N SER A 20 -14.44 9.52 0.65
CA SER A 20 -14.60 9.00 2.01
C SER A 20 -15.79 8.05 2.09
N VAL A 21 -15.54 6.76 2.35
CA VAL A 21 -16.59 5.85 2.81
C VAL A 21 -16.07 5.03 3.99
N LEU A 22 -16.80 5.07 5.10
CA LEU A 22 -16.66 4.16 6.23
C LEU A 22 -18.02 3.55 6.52
N GLU A 23 -18.08 2.21 6.49
CA GLU A 23 -18.83 1.40 7.45
C GLU A 23 -18.16 0.00 7.49
N ASP A 24 -18.01 -0.53 8.71
CA ASP A 24 -17.53 -1.86 9.12
C ASP A 24 -16.59 -2.64 8.17
N GLU A 25 -15.29 -2.35 8.23
CA GLU A 25 -14.27 -3.20 7.60
C GLU A 25 -13.33 -3.86 8.60
N ASN A 26 -13.01 -5.12 8.33
CA ASN A 26 -12.11 -5.91 9.15
C ASN A 26 -10.67 -5.34 9.07
N PRO A 27 -10.09 -4.88 10.20
CA PRO A 27 -8.74 -4.31 10.31
C PRO A 27 -7.61 -5.09 9.63
N LEU A 28 -7.74 -6.41 9.53
CA LEU A 28 -6.74 -7.29 8.94
C LEU A 28 -6.55 -7.01 7.45
N PHE A 29 -7.59 -6.51 6.78
CA PHE A 29 -7.58 -6.13 5.38
C PHE A 29 -7.34 -4.63 5.17
N CYS A 30 -7.10 -3.85 6.22
CA CYS A 30 -6.85 -2.42 6.09
C CYS A 30 -5.35 -2.12 6.18
N TRP A 31 -4.86 -1.26 5.29
CA TRP A 31 -3.48 -0.78 5.25
C TRP A 31 -3.44 0.73 5.10
N THR A 32 -2.34 1.34 5.55
CA THR A 32 -2.00 2.73 5.24
C THR A 32 -0.75 2.77 4.39
N ALA A 33 -0.72 3.59 3.34
CA ALA A 33 0.42 3.82 2.48
C ALA A 33 0.94 5.25 2.63
N ASN A 34 2.22 5.38 2.98
CA ASN A 34 2.89 6.68 3.07
C ASN A 34 4.08 6.75 2.11
N TRP A 35 4.20 7.87 1.39
CA TRP A 35 5.29 8.14 0.47
C TRP A 35 6.30 9.13 1.06
N THR A 36 7.52 8.66 1.29
CA THR A 36 8.59 9.42 1.95
C THR A 36 9.87 9.46 1.13
N LYS A 37 10.62 10.55 1.27
CA LYS A 37 11.99 10.61 0.75
C LYS A 37 12.88 9.77 1.65
N VAL A 38 13.84 9.05 1.05
CA VAL A 38 14.81 8.25 1.81
C VAL A 38 16.08 9.04 2.10
N TRP A 39 16.45 9.96 1.21
CA TRP A 39 17.67 10.75 1.33
C TRP A 39 17.38 12.23 1.06
N ASP A 40 18.13 13.10 1.75
CA ASP A 40 18.05 14.56 1.56
C ASP A 40 18.91 15.04 0.38
N ASN A 41 19.78 14.15 -0.12
CA ASN A 41 20.57 14.38 -1.33
C ASN A 41 19.76 13.96 -2.58
N ARG A 42 20.09 14.56 -3.73
CA ARG A 42 19.35 14.56 -5.01
C ARG A 42 19.05 13.19 -5.67
N ARG A 43 19.15 12.06 -4.95
CA ARG A 43 18.69 10.76 -5.46
C ARG A 43 17.17 10.78 -5.54
N THR A 44 16.66 10.55 -6.75
CA THR A 44 15.24 10.66 -7.14
C THR A 44 14.41 9.45 -6.70
N GLU A 45 14.91 8.69 -5.72
CA GLU A 45 14.39 7.41 -5.29
C GLU A 45 13.76 7.55 -3.91
N ASP A 46 12.44 7.43 -3.89
CA ASP A 46 11.62 7.52 -2.70
C ASP A 46 11.24 6.13 -2.17
N MET A 47 10.55 6.10 -1.04
CA MET A 47 10.02 4.87 -0.43
C MET A 47 8.51 4.99 -0.23
N ILE A 48 7.82 3.87 -0.40
CA ILE A 48 6.44 3.69 0.05
C ILE A 48 6.45 2.75 1.24
N VAL A 49 5.88 3.19 2.36
CA VAL A 49 5.74 2.43 3.59
C VAL A 49 4.27 2.04 3.74
N LEU A 50 4.03 0.74 3.79
CA LEU A 50 2.71 0.13 3.98
C LEU A 50 2.64 -0.42 5.40
N VAL A 51 1.60 -0.04 6.15
CA VAL A 51 1.38 -0.51 7.52
C VAL A 51 0.01 -1.15 7.62
N ASN A 52 -0.04 -2.41 8.05
CA ASN A 52 -1.32 -3.09 8.31
C ASN A 52 -1.98 -2.52 9.57
N TYR A 53 -3.29 -2.30 9.52
CA TYR A 53 -4.03 -1.66 10.61
C TYR A 53 -4.18 -2.58 11.84
N ALA A 54 -4.44 -3.87 11.64
CA ALA A 54 -4.59 -4.84 12.72
C ALA A 54 -3.26 -5.22 13.38
N THR A 55 -2.24 -5.52 12.57
CA THR A 55 -1.01 -6.17 13.06
C THR A 55 0.15 -5.21 13.22
N ARG A 56 0.05 -3.98 12.68
CA ARG A 56 1.18 -3.04 12.52
C ARG A 56 2.34 -3.61 11.71
N PHE A 57 2.13 -4.71 10.99
CA PHE A 57 3.12 -5.29 10.10
C PHE A 57 3.47 -4.31 8.98
N ILE A 58 4.76 -4.18 8.68
CA ILE A 58 5.28 -3.16 7.77
C ILE A 58 5.81 -3.83 6.50
N VAL A 59 5.40 -3.32 5.34
CA VAL A 59 5.99 -3.63 4.04
C VAL A 59 6.55 -2.33 3.46
N ALA A 60 7.81 -2.32 3.07
CA ALA A 60 8.47 -1.16 2.49
C ALA A 60 8.88 -1.43 1.05
N ILE A 61 8.55 -0.51 0.14
CA ILE A 61 8.98 -0.52 -1.25
C ILE A 61 10.02 0.56 -1.42
N TYR A 62 11.27 0.17 -1.69
CA TYR A 62 12.38 1.08 -1.89
C TYR A 62 12.63 1.37 -3.38
N GLN A 63 13.31 2.48 -3.69
CA GLN A 63 13.62 2.96 -5.04
C GLN A 63 12.42 3.28 -5.92
N VAL A 64 11.34 3.81 -5.33
CA VAL A 64 10.16 4.26 -6.07
C VAL A 64 10.48 5.58 -6.75
N LYS A 65 10.39 5.64 -8.08
CA LYS A 65 10.55 6.89 -8.84
C LYS A 65 9.17 7.48 -9.11
N ARG A 66 9.08 8.81 -9.24
CA ARG A 66 7.81 9.50 -9.55
C ARG A 66 7.08 8.94 -10.77
N LYS A 67 7.83 8.55 -11.82
CA LYS A 67 7.26 7.95 -13.04
C LYS A 67 6.59 6.59 -12.82
N ASP A 68 6.91 5.91 -11.72
CA ASP A 68 6.39 4.59 -11.37
C ASP A 68 5.07 4.72 -10.58
N LEU A 69 4.73 5.93 -10.09
CA LEU A 69 3.51 6.18 -9.32
C LEU A 69 2.22 5.87 -10.11
N LYS A 70 2.27 5.89 -11.44
CA LYS A 70 1.16 5.45 -12.29
C LYS A 70 0.73 3.99 -12.07
N ASN A 71 1.64 3.14 -11.58
CA ASN A 71 1.43 1.71 -11.34
C ASN A 71 1.47 1.36 -9.85
N VAL A 72 1.45 2.36 -8.97
CA VAL A 72 1.72 2.19 -7.54
C VAL A 72 0.75 1.25 -6.84
N VAL A 73 -0.49 1.19 -7.30
CA VAL A 73 -1.51 0.28 -6.75
C VAL A 73 -1.07 -1.17 -6.87
N GLU A 74 -0.65 -1.55 -8.08
CA GLU A 74 -0.15 -2.90 -8.34
C GLU A 74 1.17 -3.15 -7.62
N MET A 75 2.05 -2.14 -7.54
CA MET A 75 3.29 -2.24 -6.76
C MET A 75 3.01 -2.54 -5.29
N MET A 76 2.04 -1.87 -4.67
CA MET A 76 1.66 -2.09 -3.27
C MET A 76 1.08 -3.50 -3.06
N ARG A 77 0.19 -3.95 -3.94
CA ARG A 77 -0.38 -5.31 -3.88
C ARG A 77 0.69 -6.38 -4.00
N SER A 78 1.51 -6.26 -5.05
CA SER A 78 2.62 -7.17 -5.31
C SER A 78 3.63 -7.18 -4.17
N ALA A 79 3.97 -6.02 -3.60
CA ALA A 79 4.88 -5.94 -2.46
C ALA A 79 4.35 -6.69 -1.24
N ILE A 80 3.08 -6.49 -0.88
CA ILE A 80 2.46 -7.19 0.25
C ILE A 80 2.44 -8.71 -0.02
N ALA A 81 2.00 -9.14 -1.21
CA ALA A 81 1.92 -10.57 -1.56
C ALA A 81 3.30 -11.23 -1.51
N ASN A 82 4.28 -10.60 -2.17
CA ASN A 82 5.64 -11.12 -2.22
C ASN A 82 6.26 -11.18 -0.82
N THR A 83 6.10 -10.15 0.01
CA THR A 83 6.62 -10.18 1.39
C THR A 83 6.02 -11.33 2.19
N LEU A 84 4.71 -11.54 2.14
CA LEU A 84 4.07 -12.66 2.84
C LEU A 84 4.58 -14.02 2.33
N LEU A 85 4.76 -14.18 1.02
CA LEU A 85 5.32 -15.39 0.43
C LEU A 85 6.80 -15.61 0.82
N TYR A 86 7.61 -14.55 0.85
CA TYR A 86 9.01 -14.60 1.28
C TYR A 86 9.17 -14.95 2.76
N MET A 87 8.15 -14.66 3.57
CA MET A 87 8.05 -15.11 4.96
C MET A 87 7.55 -16.55 5.09
N SER A 88 7.44 -17.29 3.99
CA SER A 88 6.98 -18.68 3.94
C SER A 88 5.55 -18.88 4.43
N LEU A 89 4.68 -17.86 4.32
CA LEU A 89 3.26 -18.07 4.52
C LEU A 89 2.69 -18.97 3.42
N ASN A 90 1.70 -19.78 3.77
CA ASN A 90 1.04 -20.68 2.83
C ASN A 90 0.55 -19.91 1.59
N PRO A 91 1.00 -20.28 0.36
CA PRO A 91 0.62 -19.58 -0.86
C PRO A 91 -0.89 -19.50 -1.11
N ASP A 92 -1.67 -20.51 -0.72
CA ASP A 92 -3.12 -20.51 -0.85
C ASP A 92 -3.77 -19.48 0.09
N LEU A 93 -3.22 -19.32 1.30
CA LEU A 93 -3.67 -18.27 2.24
C LEU A 93 -3.32 -16.88 1.72
N VAL A 94 -2.12 -16.69 1.15
CA VAL A 94 -1.75 -15.40 0.54
C VAL A 94 -2.65 -15.09 -0.65
N LYS A 95 -2.92 -16.06 -1.50
CA LYS A 95 -3.83 -15.92 -2.64
C LYS A 95 -5.24 -15.55 -2.19
N GLU A 96 -5.77 -16.23 -1.18
CA GLU A 96 -7.10 -15.92 -0.65
C GLU A 96 -7.15 -14.54 0.02
N TYR A 97 -6.13 -14.21 0.81
CA TYR A 97 -5.96 -12.88 1.38
C TYR A 97 -5.98 -11.80 0.29
N MET A 98 -5.24 -12.03 -0.82
CA MET A 98 -5.16 -11.14 -1.98
C MET A 98 -6.44 -11.10 -2.84
N ARG A 99 -7.25 -12.16 -2.83
CA ARG A 99 -8.54 -12.22 -3.53
C ARG A 99 -9.59 -11.34 -2.85
N LEU A 100 -9.54 -11.25 -1.52
CA LEU A 100 -10.39 -10.35 -0.73
C LEU A 100 -10.03 -8.86 -0.93
N VAL A 101 -9.05 -8.55 -1.78
CA VAL A 101 -8.51 -7.21 -2.11
C VAL A 101 -9.09 -6.66 -3.42
N SER A 102 -10.40 -6.74 -3.61
CA SER A 102 -10.98 -6.43 -4.91
C SER A 102 -11.15 -4.94 -5.22
N GLU A 103 -11.16 -4.02 -4.26
CA GLU A 103 -11.23 -2.58 -4.58
C GLU A 103 -10.28 -1.77 -3.68
N VAL A 104 -9.35 -1.03 -4.28
CA VAL A 104 -8.47 -0.17 -3.51
C VAL A 104 -9.17 1.17 -3.34
N TYR A 105 -9.78 1.38 -2.17
CA TYR A 105 -10.33 2.68 -1.81
C TYR A 105 -9.25 3.57 -1.18
N PHE A 106 -9.08 4.75 -1.75
CA PHE A 106 -8.16 5.74 -1.26
C PHE A 106 -8.89 6.75 -0.38
N LYS A 107 -8.40 6.93 0.83
CA LYS A 107 -8.81 7.98 1.76
C LYS A 107 -7.62 8.90 1.97
N SER A 108 -7.82 10.22 1.88
CA SER A 108 -6.83 11.18 2.39
C SER A 108 -6.92 11.20 3.91
N GLN A 109 -5.81 10.88 4.58
CA GLN A 109 -5.66 11.09 6.03
C GLN A 109 -5.29 12.55 6.34
#